data_AF-A0A1C5AMP0-F1
#
_entry.id   AF-A0A1C5AMP0-F1
#
_cell.length_a   1.000
_cell.length_b   1.000
_cell.length_c   1.000
_cell.angle_alpha   90.00
_cell.angle_beta   90.00
_cell.angle_gamma   90.00
#
_symmetry.space_group_name_H-M   'P 1'
#
loop_
_entity.id
_entity.type
_entity.pdbx_description
1 polymer ?
#
loop_
_entity_poly.entity_id
_entity_poly.type
_entity_poly.pdbx_seq_one_letter_code
_entity_poly.pdbx_strand_id
1 'polypeptide(L)'
;MDTLAPVRCPGTLGIDRLGDALTALSPTHVRRLAIDTALLASTLVAAGRIDEACATAREAVDYAARTTSHRCLQRIVEVQADLEPYRCEPEVREFVEYVRHRLPLAAV
;
A
#
# COMPACT_ATOMS: atom_id res chain seq x y z
N MET A 1 44.15 2.11 4.80
CA MET A 1 43.90 2.08 6.25
C MET A 1 43.16 3.37 6.56
N ASP A 2 41.85 3.34 6.36
CA ASP A 2 40.86 3.16 7.44
C ASP A 2 40.71 4.50 8.21
N THR A 3 39.56 5.16 8.29
CA THR A 3 38.21 4.63 8.51
C THR A 3 37.19 5.68 8.07
N LEU A 4 36.29 5.32 7.15
CA LEU A 4 35.04 6.04 6.89
C LEU A 4 34.10 5.72 8.06
N ALA A 5 33.89 6.71 8.93
CA ALA A 5 32.97 6.61 10.05
C ALA A 5 31.51 6.53 9.54
N PRO A 6 30.70 5.58 10.03
CA PRO A 6 29.32 5.43 9.62
C PRO A 6 28.43 6.51 10.26
N VAL A 7 27.74 7.28 9.43
CA VAL A 7 26.60 8.10 9.81
C VAL A 7 25.44 7.19 10.25
N ARG A 8 25.35 6.93 11.56
CA ARG A 8 24.15 6.34 12.19
C ARG A 8 23.16 7.46 12.46
N CYS A 9 22.11 7.54 11.66
CA CYS A 9 20.90 8.28 12.01
C CYS A 9 20.08 7.45 13.01
N PRO A 10 19.77 7.94 14.22
CA PRO A 10 18.73 7.36 15.07
C PRO A 10 17.43 8.10 14.77
N GLY A 11 16.51 7.53 13.97
CA GLY A 11 15.33 8.31 13.58
C GLY A 11 14.10 7.61 13.00
N THR A 12 14.02 6.28 12.92
CA THR A 12 12.90 5.60 12.24
C THR A 12 11.96 4.83 13.18
N LEU A 13 11.83 5.25 14.43
CA LEU A 13 10.86 4.67 15.39
C LEU A 13 9.77 5.69 15.82
N GLY A 14 9.44 6.66 14.96
CA GLY A 14 8.49 7.73 15.26
C GLY A 14 7.48 8.06 14.15
N ILE A 15 7.52 7.36 13.01
CA ILE A 15 6.65 7.67 11.86
C ILE A 15 5.28 6.98 12.00
N ASP A 16 5.26 5.80 12.63
CA ASP A 16 4.06 4.97 12.77
C ASP A 16 2.97 5.60 13.66
N ARG A 17 3.37 6.20 14.80
CA ARG A 17 2.41 6.84 15.73
C ARG A 17 1.90 8.19 15.26
N LEU A 18 2.71 8.94 14.51
CA LEU A 18 2.30 10.24 13.97
C LEU A 18 1.34 10.06 12.80
N GLY A 19 1.56 9.03 11.97
CA GLY A 19 0.62 8.60 10.94
C GLY A 19 -0.77 8.32 11.54
N ASP A 20 -0.83 7.56 12.64
CA ASP A 20 -2.09 7.20 13.29
C ASP A 20 -2.83 8.41 13.90
N ALA A 21 -2.09 9.35 14.51
CA ALA A 21 -2.64 10.61 15.02
C ALA A 21 -3.11 11.56 13.90
N LEU A 22 -2.42 11.58 12.75
CA LEU A 22 -2.83 12.39 11.58
C LEU A 22 -4.02 11.77 10.84
N THR A 23 -4.15 10.44 10.81
CA THR A 23 -5.38 9.76 10.35
C THR A 23 -6.60 10.17 11.17
N ALA A 24 -6.43 10.39 12.48
CA ALA A 24 -7.51 10.86 13.36
C ALA A 24 -7.86 12.35 13.12
N LEU A 25 -6.94 13.17 12.63
CA LEU A 25 -7.10 14.62 12.46
C LEU A 25 -7.54 15.06 11.06
N SER A 26 -7.39 14.23 10.01
CA SER A 26 -7.75 14.63 8.64
C SER A 26 -8.08 13.44 7.74
N PRO A 27 -9.36 13.09 7.53
CA PRO A 27 -9.77 12.05 6.59
C PRO A 27 -9.29 12.31 5.14
N THR A 28 -8.98 13.56 4.81
CA THR A 28 -8.39 13.95 3.52
C THR A 28 -6.95 13.43 3.36
N HIS A 29 -6.17 13.35 4.44
CA HIS A 29 -4.79 12.87 4.40
C HIS A 29 -4.74 11.36 4.17
N VAL A 30 -5.60 10.61 4.86
CA VAL A 30 -5.74 9.15 4.71
C VAL A 30 -6.12 8.76 3.29
N ARG A 31 -7.07 9.49 2.70
CA ARG A 31 -7.48 9.31 1.30
C ARG A 31 -6.31 9.50 0.34
N ARG A 32 -5.51 10.54 0.57
CA ARG A 32 -4.36 10.85 -0.28
C ARG A 32 -3.28 9.77 -0.15
N LEU A 33 -2.98 9.34 1.08
CA LEU A 33 -2.07 8.21 1.32
C LEU A 33 -2.55 6.93 0.61
N ALA A 34 -3.84 6.61 0.68
CA ALA A 34 -4.38 5.44 -0.04
C ALA A 34 -4.14 5.54 -1.57
N ILE A 35 -4.39 6.72 -2.15
CA ILE A 35 -4.20 6.95 -3.60
C ILE A 35 -2.71 6.89 -3.98
N ASP A 36 -1.85 7.60 -3.25
CA ASP A 36 -0.42 7.68 -3.52
C ASP A 36 0.24 6.29 -3.35
N THR A 37 -0.17 5.53 -2.33
CA THR A 37 0.33 4.17 -2.06
C THR A 37 -0.14 3.17 -3.14
N ALA A 38 -1.40 3.26 -3.60
CA ALA A 38 -1.86 2.43 -4.70
C ALA A 38 -1.16 2.78 -6.03
N LEU A 39 -0.79 4.05 -6.25
CA LEU A 39 0.02 4.46 -7.40
C LEU A 39 1.44 3.90 -7.34
N LEU A 40 2.04 3.88 -6.15
CA LEU A 40 3.32 3.23 -5.94
C LEU A 40 3.23 1.73 -6.24
N ALA A 41 2.17 1.05 -5.80
CA ALA A 41 1.95 -0.36 -6.09
C ALA A 41 1.90 -0.64 -7.61
N SER A 42 1.08 0.09 -8.39
CA SER A 42 1.07 -0.05 -9.86
C SER A 42 2.46 0.18 -10.49
N THR A 43 3.23 1.14 -9.97
CA THR A 43 4.58 1.41 -10.46
C THR A 43 5.54 0.25 -10.19
N LEU A 44 5.41 -0.39 -9.03
CA LEU A 44 6.19 -1.58 -8.66
C LEU A 44 5.81 -2.79 -9.53
N VAL A 45 4.52 -2.95 -9.86
CA VAL A 45 4.07 -3.96 -10.83
C VAL A 45 4.69 -3.73 -12.20
N ALA A 46 4.66 -2.49 -12.70
CA ALA A 46 5.29 -2.13 -13.96
C ALA A 46 6.82 -2.36 -13.96
N ALA A 47 7.46 -2.25 -12.79
CA ALA A 47 8.87 -2.57 -12.60
C ALA A 47 9.17 -4.07 -12.40
N GLY A 48 8.14 -4.93 -12.39
CA GLY A 48 8.26 -6.38 -12.16
C GLY A 48 8.55 -6.76 -10.71
N ARG A 49 8.43 -5.83 -9.76
CA ARG A 49 8.68 -6.05 -8.32
C ARG A 49 7.39 -6.49 -7.62
N ILE A 50 6.92 -7.69 -7.95
CA ILE A 50 5.58 -8.16 -7.57
C ILE A 50 5.40 -8.32 -6.05
N ASP A 51 6.39 -8.88 -5.35
CA ASP A 51 6.35 -9.02 -3.88
C ASP A 51 6.13 -7.66 -3.18
N GLU A 52 6.96 -6.67 -3.55
CA GLU A 52 6.87 -5.32 -3.00
C GLU A 52 5.60 -4.60 -3.43
N ALA A 53 5.13 -4.85 -4.66
CA ALA A 53 3.86 -4.34 -5.13
C ALA A 53 2.71 -4.88 -4.29
N CYS A 54 2.70 -6.17 -3.96
CA CYS A 54 1.68 -6.79 -3.12
C CYS A 54 1.75 -6.28 -1.67
N ALA A 55 2.94 -6.09 -1.10
CA ALA A 55 3.10 -5.48 0.23
C ALA A 55 2.55 -4.05 0.25
N THR A 56 2.93 -3.24 -0.73
CA THR A 56 2.47 -1.86 -0.88
C THR A 56 0.96 -1.78 -1.13
N ALA A 57 0.41 -2.69 -1.94
CA ALA A 57 -1.01 -2.76 -2.22
C ALA A 57 -1.82 -3.12 -0.97
N ARG A 58 -1.29 -3.98 -0.08
CA ARG A 58 -1.91 -4.28 1.23
C ARG A 58 -2.01 -3.03 2.10
N GLU A 59 -0.96 -2.21 2.17
CA GLU A 59 -1.02 -0.92 2.89
C GLU A 59 -2.07 0.02 2.29
N ALA A 60 -2.15 0.09 0.95
CA ALA A 60 -3.17 0.88 0.27
C ALA A 60 -4.59 0.42 0.63
N VAL A 61 -4.83 -0.88 0.76
CA VAL A 61 -6.10 -1.47 1.21
C VAL A 61 -6.42 -1.06 2.64
N ASP A 62 -5.44 -1.05 3.56
CA ASP A 62 -5.67 -0.63 4.94
C ASP A 62 -6.00 0.86 5.06
N TYR A 63 -5.32 1.72 4.29
CA TYR A 63 -5.69 3.13 4.21
C TYR A 63 -7.07 3.30 3.57
N ALA A 64 -7.38 2.54 2.51
CA ALA A 64 -8.68 2.60 1.86
C ALA A 64 -9.80 2.11 2.79
N ALA A 65 -9.59 1.07 3.60
CA ALA A 65 -10.56 0.56 4.58
C ALA A 65 -10.86 1.56 5.71
N ARG A 66 -9.90 2.43 6.03
CA ARG A 66 -10.11 3.58 6.94
C ARG A 66 -10.89 4.73 6.29
N THR A 67 -11.21 4.65 5.00
CA THR A 67 -11.96 5.66 4.26
C THR A 67 -13.22 5.09 3.61
N THR A 68 -14.26 5.90 3.44
CA THR A 68 -15.46 5.52 2.68
C THR A 68 -15.42 5.96 1.22
N SER A 69 -14.23 6.25 0.68
CA SER A 69 -14.11 6.91 -0.62
C SER A 69 -14.11 5.92 -1.78
N HIS A 70 -15.11 6.07 -2.65
CA HIS A 70 -15.25 5.29 -3.89
C HIS A 70 -14.00 5.37 -4.79
N ARG A 71 -13.38 6.56 -4.91
CA ARG A 71 -12.14 6.72 -5.70
C ARG A 71 -10.99 5.84 -5.19
N CYS A 72 -10.87 5.66 -3.87
CA CYS A 72 -9.84 4.77 -3.31
C CYS A 72 -10.12 3.32 -3.67
N LEU A 73 -11.38 2.88 -3.57
CA LEU A 73 -11.79 1.52 -3.99
C LEU A 73 -11.46 1.28 -5.47
N GLN A 74 -11.80 2.23 -6.35
CA GLN A 74 -11.47 2.11 -7.78
C GLN A 74 -9.97 1.95 -8.02
N ARG A 75 -9.13 2.67 -7.27
CA ARG A 75 -7.67 2.54 -7.41
C ARG A 75 -7.16 1.17 -6.96
N ILE A 76 -7.76 0.57 -5.94
CA ILE A 76 -7.45 -0.82 -5.52
C ILE A 76 -7.88 -1.82 -6.59
N VAL A 77 -9.02 -1.59 -7.26
CA VAL A 77 -9.46 -2.40 -8.41
C VAL A 77 -8.45 -2.32 -9.55
N GLU A 78 -7.95 -1.14 -9.88
CA GLU A 78 -6.93 -0.95 -10.92
C GLU A 78 -5.62 -1.69 -10.58
N VAL A 79 -5.17 -1.66 -9.33
CA VAL A 79 -3.98 -2.41 -8.89
C VAL A 79 -4.19 -3.92 -8.99
N GLN A 80 -5.40 -4.43 -8.68
CA GLN A 80 -5.73 -5.84 -8.89
C GLN A 80 -5.68 -6.21 -10.37
N ALA A 81 -6.19 -5.35 -11.26
CA ALA A 81 -6.12 -5.57 -12.70
C ALA A 81 -4.66 -5.56 -13.22
N ASP A 82 -3.81 -4.69 -12.67
CA ASP A 82 -2.37 -4.66 -13.00
C ASP A 82 -1.66 -5.96 -12.55
N LEU A 83 -2.11 -6.55 -11.44
CA LEU A 83 -1.56 -7.79 -10.86
C LEU A 83 -2.15 -9.08 -11.47
N GLU A 84 -3.27 -9.02 -12.19
CA GLU A 84 -3.92 -10.17 -12.84
C GLU A 84 -2.98 -11.03 -13.72
N PRO A 85 -2.05 -10.44 -14.51
CA PRO A 85 -1.06 -11.22 -15.26
C PRO A 85 -0.14 -12.08 -14.37
N TYR A 86 0.01 -11.70 -13.10
CA TYR A 86 0.87 -12.34 -12.11
C TYR A 86 0.10 -13.20 -11.10
N ARG A 87 -1.18 -13.52 -11.36
CA ARG A 87 -2.03 -14.32 -10.45
C ARG A 87 -1.49 -15.70 -10.03
N CYS A 88 -0.50 -16.22 -10.77
CA CYS A 88 0.17 -17.48 -10.43
C CYS A 88 1.10 -17.33 -9.21
N GLU A 89 1.53 -16.11 -8.89
CA GLU A 89 2.36 -15.82 -7.72
C GLU A 89 1.52 -15.95 -6.43
N PRO A 90 2.04 -16.63 -5.40
CA PRO A 90 1.31 -16.82 -4.15
C PRO A 90 0.98 -15.49 -3.46
N GLU A 91 1.82 -14.46 -3.60
CA GLU A 91 1.65 -13.13 -3.02
C GLU A 91 0.43 -12.42 -3.61
N VAL A 92 0.19 -12.57 -4.91
CA VAL A 92 -0.97 -11.98 -5.59
C VAL A 92 -2.25 -12.65 -5.11
N ARG A 93 -2.24 -13.98 -4.97
CA ARG A 93 -3.39 -14.73 -4.46
C ARG A 93 -3.73 -14.34 -3.02
N GLU A 94 -2.72 -14.21 -2.15
CA GLU A 94 -2.91 -13.72 -0.78
C GLU A 94 -3.48 -12.29 -0.77
N PHE A 95 -2.99 -11.44 -1.66
CA PHE A 95 -3.47 -10.08 -1.78
C PHE A 95 -4.96 -10.02 -2.20
N VAL A 96 -5.38 -10.82 -3.18
CA VAL A 96 -6.79 -10.87 -3.62
C VAL A 96 -7.70 -11.34 -2.47
N GLU A 97 -7.31 -12.37 -1.73
CA GLU A 97 -8.06 -12.80 -0.54
C GLU A 97 -8.08 -11.71 0.56
N TYR A 98 -6.97 -10.98 0.73
CA TYR A 98 -6.92 -9.86 1.66
C TYR A 98 -7.89 -8.74 1.29
N VAL A 99 -7.92 -8.33 0.02
CA VAL A 99 -8.87 -7.35 -0.50
C VAL A 99 -10.29 -7.82 -0.26
N ARG A 100 -10.60 -9.09 -0.57
CA ARG A 100 -11.93 -9.67 -0.35
C ARG A 100 -12.37 -9.63 1.10
N HIS A 101 -11.45 -9.84 2.04
CA HIS A 101 -11.76 -9.81 3.47
C HIS A 101 -11.93 -8.37 4.00
N ARG A 102 -11.09 -7.43 3.57
CA ARG A 102 -11.05 -6.06 4.11
C ARG A 102 -11.96 -5.08 3.39
N LEU A 103 -12.11 -5.25 2.08
CA LEU A 103 -12.83 -4.37 1.16
C LEU A 103 -13.68 -5.20 0.19
N PRO A 104 -14.78 -5.83 0.64
CA PRO A 104 -15.61 -6.68 -0.22
C PRO A 104 -16.22 -5.93 -1.41
N LEU A 105 -16.31 -4.59 -1.35
CA LEU A 105 -16.79 -3.74 -2.44
C LEU A 105 -15.74 -3.48 -3.54
N ALA A 106 -14.47 -3.81 -3.29
CA ALA A 106 -13.36 -3.61 -4.22
C ALA A 106 -12.73 -4.94 -4.68
N ALA A 107 -13.22 -6.09 -4.21
CA ALA A 107 -12.77 -7.39 -4.70
C ALA A 107 -13.32 -7.64 -6.10
N VAL A 108 -12.44 -7.90 -7.07
CA VAL A 108 -12.78 -8.14 -8.48
C VAL A 108 -12.15 -9.44 -8.95
#